data_AF-A0A7Y5KG06-F1
#
_entry.id   AF-A0A7Y5KG06-F1
#
_cell.length_a   1.000
_cell.length_b   1.000
_cell.length_c   1.000
_cell.angle_alpha   90.00
_cell.angle_beta   90.00
_cell.angle_gamma   90.00
#
_symmetry.space_group_name_H-M   'P 1'
#
loop_
_entity.id
_entity.type
_entity.pdbx_description
1 polymer ?
#
loop_
_entity_poly.entity_id
_entity_poly.type
_entity_poly.pdbx_seq_one_letter_code
_entity_poly.pdbx_strand_id
1 'polypeptide(L)'
;MKSGLKLLTLAAVSIALLSWNNSSAQEKAINWKLVSKNLVRSLASENDGLRQSAMDFFVKHSDKLDINDAVYSVMNVYRNHDDLRMRKLALVTLYKMQNKWAMEFLKVDLRFQDSQELKRMVAAILQEHEGKKKAS
;
A
#
# COMPACT_ATOMS: atom_id res chain seq x y z
N MET A 1 7.96 -12.03 -68.24
CA MET A 1 8.74 -11.73 -67.01
C MET A 1 8.46 -10.33 -66.41
N LYS A 2 7.22 -9.79 -66.46
CA LYS A 2 6.91 -8.44 -65.93
C LYS A 2 5.84 -8.41 -64.81
N SER A 3 5.27 -9.56 -64.45
CA SER A 3 4.18 -9.65 -63.45
C SER A 3 4.68 -9.90 -62.01
N GLY A 4 5.81 -10.59 -61.84
CA GLY A 4 6.37 -10.90 -60.52
C GLY A 4 6.99 -9.68 -59.80
N LEU A 5 7.42 -8.67 -60.55
CA LEU A 5 8.07 -7.48 -59.98
C LEU A 5 7.08 -6.49 -59.34
N LYS A 6 5.80 -6.50 -59.78
CA LYS A 6 4.75 -5.62 -59.25
C LYS A 6 4.12 -6.13 -57.95
N LEU A 7 4.17 -7.44 -57.71
CA LEU A 7 3.67 -8.06 -56.48
C LEU A 7 4.63 -7.87 -55.29
N LEU A 8 5.94 -7.88 -55.55
CA LEU A 8 6.96 -7.66 -54.53
C LEU A 8 6.99 -6.22 -54.01
N THR A 9 6.72 -5.22 -54.86
CA THR A 9 6.66 -3.82 -54.42
C THR A 9 5.42 -3.49 -53.61
N LEU A 10 4.27 -4.11 -53.90
CA LEU A 10 3.04 -3.93 -53.11
C LEU A 10 3.12 -4.55 -51.70
N ALA A 11 3.81 -5.69 -51.57
CA ALA A 11 4.03 -6.34 -50.29
C ALA A 11 5.00 -5.53 -49.39
N ALA A 12 6.05 -4.93 -49.97
CA ALA A 12 7.01 -4.12 -49.23
C ALA A 12 6.40 -2.82 -48.66
N VAL A 13 5.47 -2.18 -49.39
CA VAL A 13 4.77 -0.97 -48.92
C VAL A 13 3.78 -1.30 -47.78
N SER A 14 3.14 -2.47 -47.83
CA SER A 14 2.23 -2.93 -46.79
C SER A 14 2.93 -3.22 -45.45
N ILE A 15 4.16 -3.71 -45.48
CA ILE A 15 4.97 -4.01 -44.28
C ILE A 15 5.54 -2.70 -43.68
N ALA A 16 5.87 -1.72 -44.51
CA ALA A 16 6.34 -0.41 -44.04
C ALA A 16 5.24 0.37 -43.28
N LEU A 17 3.97 0.24 -43.65
CA LEU A 17 2.85 0.90 -42.97
C LEU A 17 2.46 0.27 -41.62
N LEU A 18 2.84 -0.99 -41.37
CA LEU A 18 2.60 -1.65 -40.09
C LEU A 18 3.67 -1.32 -39.03
N SER A 19 4.77 -0.66 -39.43
CA SER A 19 5.92 -0.37 -38.56
C SER A 19 5.76 0.92 -37.74
N TRP A 20 4.69 1.69 -37.94
CA TRP A 20 4.45 2.94 -37.20
C TRP A 20 3.55 2.83 -35.97
N ASN A 21 2.99 1.67 -35.69
CA ASN A 21 2.27 1.43 -34.43
C ASN A 21 3.21 0.96 -33.31
N ASN A 22 4.38 1.59 -33.19
CA ASN A 22 5.06 1.65 -31.90
C ASN A 22 4.22 2.58 -31.01
N SER A 23 3.07 2.10 -30.56
CA SER A 23 2.40 2.64 -29.39
C SER A 23 3.37 2.46 -28.24
N SER A 24 4.24 3.45 -28.03
CA SER A 24 4.89 3.67 -26.76
C SER A 24 3.76 3.86 -25.76
N ALA A 25 3.35 2.77 -25.11
CA ALA A 25 2.51 2.82 -23.93
C ALA A 25 3.32 3.60 -22.90
N GLN A 26 3.18 4.92 -22.93
CA GLN A 26 3.88 5.81 -22.03
C GLN A 26 3.35 5.48 -20.65
N GLU A 27 4.21 4.91 -19.80
CA GLU A 27 3.84 4.47 -18.47
C GLU A 27 3.23 5.66 -17.73
N LYS A 28 1.90 5.62 -17.54
CA LYS A 28 1.19 6.73 -16.93
C LYS A 28 1.67 6.81 -15.48
N ALA A 29 2.32 7.92 -15.13
CA ALA A 29 2.82 8.14 -13.78
C ALA A 29 1.72 7.85 -12.74
N ILE A 30 2.05 7.01 -11.75
CA ILE A 30 1.09 6.59 -10.72
C ILE A 30 0.63 7.81 -9.94
N ASN A 31 -0.69 8.03 -9.90
CA ASN A 31 -1.29 9.07 -9.08
C ASN A 31 -1.41 8.59 -7.63
N TRP A 32 -0.32 8.73 -6.86
CA TRP A 32 -0.25 8.30 -5.46
C TRP A 32 -1.31 8.94 -4.57
N LYS A 33 -1.72 10.19 -4.85
CA LYS A 33 -2.81 10.86 -4.12
C LYS A 33 -4.15 10.14 -4.29
N LEU A 34 -4.46 9.69 -5.51
CA LEU A 34 -5.66 8.90 -5.77
C LEU A 34 -5.57 7.53 -5.11
N VAL A 35 -4.39 6.89 -5.15
CA VAL A 35 -4.15 5.60 -4.47
C VAL A 35 -4.38 5.73 -2.97
N SER A 36 -3.78 6.74 -2.32
CA SER A 36 -4.02 7.09 -0.91
C SER A 36 -5.50 7.20 -0.57
N LYS A 37 -6.25 8.00 -1.35
CA LYS A 37 -7.70 8.19 -1.13
C LYS A 37 -8.48 6.87 -1.24
N ASN A 38 -8.12 6.02 -2.18
CA ASN A 38 -8.77 4.72 -2.35
C ASN A 38 -8.38 3.75 -1.23
N LEU A 39 -7.14 3.76 -0.76
CA LEU A 39 -6.71 2.95 0.39
C LEU A 39 -7.47 3.33 1.66
N VAL A 40 -7.70 4.62 1.92
CA VAL A 40 -8.52 5.06 3.06
C VAL A 40 -9.92 4.42 3.01
N ARG A 41 -10.54 4.39 1.82
CA ARG A 41 -11.85 3.74 1.64
C ARG A 41 -11.78 2.22 1.83
N SER A 42 -10.74 1.58 1.29
CA SER A 42 -10.53 0.14 1.43
C SER A 42 -10.30 -0.28 2.88
N LEU A 43 -9.55 0.51 3.64
CA LEU A 43 -9.27 0.28 5.07
C LEU A 43 -10.53 0.44 5.94
N ALA A 44 -11.48 1.27 5.50
CA ALA A 44 -12.78 1.44 6.15
C ALA A 44 -13.84 0.40 5.70
N SER A 45 -13.52 -0.47 4.75
CA SER A 45 -14.44 -1.51 4.28
C SER A 45 -14.69 -2.56 5.37
N GLU A 46 -15.86 -3.20 5.34
CA GLU A 46 -16.15 -4.38 6.17
C GLU A 46 -15.58 -5.69 5.63
N ASN A 47 -15.00 -5.67 4.43
CA ASN A 47 -14.38 -6.85 3.85
C ASN A 47 -12.95 -7.03 4.41
N ASP A 48 -12.73 -8.08 5.20
CA ASP A 48 -11.43 -8.36 5.81
C ASP A 48 -10.31 -8.57 4.80
N GLY A 49 -10.59 -9.27 3.70
CA GLY A 49 -9.60 -9.47 2.63
C GLY A 49 -9.16 -8.13 2.03
N LEU A 50 -10.10 -7.22 1.77
CA LEU A 50 -9.80 -5.89 1.25
C LEU A 50 -9.02 -5.05 2.27
N ARG A 51 -9.41 -5.07 3.56
CA ARG A 51 -8.67 -4.40 4.63
C ARG A 51 -7.24 -4.95 4.74
N GLN A 52 -7.09 -6.27 4.71
CA GLN A 52 -5.79 -6.94 4.78
C GLN A 52 -4.90 -6.53 3.61
N SER A 53 -5.41 -6.62 2.37
CA SER A 53 -4.67 -6.20 1.18
C SER A 53 -4.31 -4.72 1.20
N ALA A 54 -5.21 -3.85 1.69
CA ALA A 54 -4.95 -2.43 1.81
C ALA A 54 -3.85 -2.11 2.83
N MET A 55 -3.86 -2.78 4.00
CA MET A 55 -2.80 -2.65 5.00
C MET A 55 -1.45 -3.14 4.46
N ASP A 56 -1.41 -4.32 3.85
CA ASP A 56 -0.18 -4.88 3.26
C ASP A 56 0.38 -3.97 2.15
N PHE A 57 -0.48 -3.47 1.26
CA PHE A 57 -0.07 -2.54 0.21
C PHE A 57 0.50 -1.24 0.80
N PHE A 58 -0.15 -0.68 1.82
CA PHE A 58 0.37 0.50 2.49
C PHE A 58 1.72 0.25 3.14
N VAL A 59 1.91 -0.86 3.86
CA VAL A 59 3.19 -1.19 4.51
C VAL A 59 4.34 -1.24 3.50
N LYS A 60 4.09 -1.74 2.28
CA LYS A 60 5.06 -1.82 1.17
C LYS A 60 5.38 -0.47 0.53
N HIS A 61 4.48 0.49 0.60
CA HIS A 61 4.56 1.76 -0.13
C HIS A 61 4.37 3.00 0.76
N SER A 62 4.60 2.84 2.08
CA SER A 62 4.31 3.87 3.08
C SER A 62 5.05 5.20 2.86
N ASP A 63 6.17 5.17 2.16
CA ASP A 63 6.96 6.35 1.77
C ASP A 63 6.24 7.26 0.75
N LYS A 64 5.25 6.74 0.03
CA LYS A 64 4.53 7.45 -1.06
C LYS A 64 3.08 7.75 -0.72
N LEU A 65 2.58 7.23 0.40
CA LEU A 65 1.17 7.18 0.73
C LEU A 65 0.89 7.96 2.01
N ASP A 66 -0.08 8.87 1.95
CA ASP A 66 -0.72 9.45 3.13
C ASP A 66 -2.09 8.82 3.33
N ILE A 67 -2.30 8.13 4.46
CA ILE A 67 -3.55 7.48 4.84
C ILE A 67 -3.97 7.83 6.27
N ASN A 68 -3.51 8.98 6.81
CA ASN A 68 -3.79 9.36 8.20
C ASN A 68 -5.29 9.35 8.55
N ASP A 69 -6.16 9.66 7.58
CA ASP A 69 -7.62 9.62 7.74
C ASP A 69 -8.15 8.23 8.11
N ALA A 70 -7.42 7.15 7.82
CA ALA A 70 -7.81 5.77 8.13
C ALA A 70 -7.30 5.27 9.49
N VAL A 71 -6.66 6.12 10.31
CA VAL A 71 -6.01 5.69 11.56
C VAL A 71 -7.00 5.01 12.52
N TYR A 72 -8.25 5.49 12.59
CA TYR A 72 -9.29 4.88 13.41
C TYR A 72 -9.69 3.49 12.91
N SER A 73 -9.82 3.31 11.60
CA SER A 73 -10.14 2.00 11.00
C SER A 73 -9.04 0.98 11.28
N VAL A 74 -7.77 1.37 11.12
CA VAL A 74 -6.64 0.49 11.44
C VAL A 74 -6.56 0.20 12.94
N MET A 75 -6.78 1.21 13.79
CA MET A 75 -6.81 1.03 15.24
C MET A 75 -7.93 0.08 15.67
N ASN A 76 -9.10 0.16 15.04
CA ASN A 76 -10.22 -0.74 15.30
C ASN A 76 -9.84 -2.20 15.00
N VAL A 77 -9.18 -2.46 13.86
CA VAL A 77 -8.68 -3.81 13.53
C VAL A 77 -7.67 -4.29 14.58
N TYR A 78 -6.72 -3.44 14.98
CA TYR A 78 -5.74 -3.80 16.01
C TYR A 78 -6.39 -4.20 17.34
N ARG A 79 -7.44 -3.49 17.77
CA ARG A 79 -8.08 -3.70 19.07
C ARG A 79 -9.05 -4.87 19.08
N ASN A 80 -9.86 -4.98 18.04
CA ASN A 80 -11.11 -5.73 18.11
C ASN A 80 -11.19 -6.92 17.14
N HIS A 81 -10.21 -7.10 16.24
CA HIS A 81 -10.28 -8.19 15.27
C HIS A 81 -9.93 -9.54 15.93
N ASP A 82 -10.70 -10.59 15.66
CA ASP A 82 -10.52 -11.90 16.30
C ASP A 82 -9.22 -12.60 15.85
N ASP A 83 -8.87 -12.50 14.57
CA ASP A 83 -7.59 -13.03 14.06
C ASP A 83 -6.38 -12.19 14.54
N LEU A 84 -5.53 -12.80 15.36
CA LEU A 84 -4.28 -12.23 15.84
C LEU A 84 -3.35 -11.76 14.71
N ARG A 85 -3.35 -12.43 13.55
CA ARG A 85 -2.53 -12.03 12.38
C ARG A 85 -2.97 -10.68 11.83
N MET A 86 -4.28 -10.44 11.77
CA MET A 86 -4.84 -9.15 11.36
C MET A 86 -4.49 -8.05 12.36
N ARG A 87 -4.56 -8.34 13.67
CA ARG A 87 -4.14 -7.39 14.70
C ARG A 87 -2.67 -7.02 14.58
N LYS A 88 -1.78 -7.98 14.30
CA LYS A 88 -0.35 -7.73 14.06
C LYS A 88 -0.11 -6.87 12.82
N LEU A 89 -0.78 -7.17 11.71
CA LEU A 89 -0.68 -6.40 10.48
C LEU A 89 -1.16 -4.94 10.71
N ALA A 90 -2.26 -4.76 11.43
CA ALA A 90 -2.73 -3.44 11.82
C ALA A 90 -1.71 -2.70 12.70
N LEU A 91 -1.06 -3.39 13.64
CA LEU A 91 -0.03 -2.80 14.49
C LEU A 91 1.20 -2.32 13.68
N VAL A 92 1.68 -3.12 12.72
CA VAL A 92 2.75 -2.72 11.78
C VAL A 92 2.30 -1.53 10.92
N THR A 93 1.04 -1.52 10.49
CA THR A 93 0.45 -0.42 9.72
C THR A 93 0.44 0.87 10.54
N LEU A 94 -0.05 0.85 11.79
CA LEU A 94 -0.04 2.00 12.70
C LEU A 94 1.38 2.55 12.91
N TYR A 95 2.35 1.65 13.07
CA TYR A 95 3.74 2.04 13.15
C TYR A 95 4.21 2.74 11.87
N LYS A 96 3.92 2.21 10.68
CA LYS A 96 4.28 2.86 9.40
C LYS A 96 3.60 4.21 9.21
N MET A 97 2.37 4.39 9.70
CA MET A 97 1.66 5.68 9.66
C MET A 97 2.34 6.76 10.52
N GLN A 98 3.10 6.38 11.56
CA GLN A 98 3.73 7.30 12.52
C GLN A 98 2.76 8.34 13.12
N ASN A 99 1.47 7.98 13.21
CA ASN A 99 0.45 8.88 13.69
C ASN A 99 0.60 9.11 15.21
N LYS A 100 0.73 10.37 15.64
CA LYS A 100 0.98 10.73 17.04
C LYS A 100 -0.08 10.16 17.99
N TRP A 101 -1.36 10.30 17.65
CA TRP A 101 -2.45 9.81 18.49
C TRP A 101 -2.38 8.28 18.66
N ALA A 102 -2.13 7.55 17.56
CA ALA A 102 -1.99 6.10 17.61
C ALA A 102 -0.80 5.68 18.50
N MET A 103 0.35 6.35 18.39
CA MET A 103 1.52 6.03 19.23
C MET A 103 1.27 6.31 20.71
N GLU A 104 0.62 7.42 21.07
CA GLU A 104 0.25 7.69 22.46
C GLU A 104 -0.78 6.67 22.97
N PHE A 105 -1.72 6.24 22.13
CA PHE A 105 -2.65 5.18 22.48
C PHE A 105 -1.92 3.87 22.79
N LEU A 106 -0.97 3.46 21.94
CA LEU A 106 -0.21 2.22 22.14
C LEU A 106 0.59 2.21 23.46
N LYS A 107 1.07 3.37 23.94
CA LYS A 107 1.71 3.48 25.26
C LYS A 107 0.75 3.13 26.39
N VAL A 108 -0.49 3.59 26.29
CA VAL A 108 -1.54 3.28 27.28
C VAL A 108 -1.91 1.80 27.18
N ASP A 109 -2.14 1.28 25.96
CA ASP A 109 -2.54 -0.10 25.71
C ASP A 109 -1.51 -1.12 26.20
N LEU A 110 -0.21 -0.82 26.11
CA LEU A 110 0.87 -1.71 26.54
C LEU A 110 0.66 -2.27 27.96
N ARG A 111 0.06 -1.48 28.86
CA ARG A 111 -0.20 -1.88 30.25
C ARG A 111 -1.33 -2.91 30.38
N PHE A 112 -2.28 -2.88 29.45
CA PHE A 112 -3.52 -3.68 29.45
C PHE A 112 -3.54 -4.75 28.36
N GLN A 113 -2.48 -4.87 27.57
CA GLN A 113 -2.40 -5.86 26.52
C GLN A 113 -2.22 -7.27 27.09
N ASP A 114 -3.25 -8.11 26.92
CA ASP A 114 -3.29 -9.49 27.40
C ASP A 114 -2.42 -10.43 26.57
N SER A 115 -2.37 -10.21 25.25
CA SER A 115 -1.53 -11.02 24.36
C SER A 115 -0.07 -10.66 24.57
N GLN A 116 0.71 -11.60 25.12
CA GLN A 116 2.16 -11.44 25.31
C GLN A 116 2.89 -11.11 24.01
N GLU A 117 2.42 -11.66 22.89
CA GLU A 117 3.00 -11.39 21.59
C GLU A 117 2.74 -9.96 21.13
N LEU A 118 1.50 -9.49 21.21
CA LEU A 118 1.17 -8.09 20.89
C LEU A 118 1.88 -7.12 21.85
N LYS A 119 1.97 -7.47 23.13
CA LYS A 119 2.66 -6.67 24.14
C LYS A 119 4.12 -6.44 23.78
N ARG A 120 4.84 -7.48 23.35
CA ARG A 120 6.23 -7.38 22.87
C ARG A 120 6.35 -6.51 21.62
N MET A 121 5.44 -6.69 20.65
CA MET A 121 5.45 -5.88 19.42
C MET A 121 5.19 -4.40 19.72
N VAL A 122 4.21 -4.09 20.57
CA VAL A 122 3.92 -2.71 21.00
C VAL A 122 5.14 -2.10 21.69
N ALA A 123 5.77 -2.81 22.63
CA ALA A 123 6.96 -2.32 23.30
C ALA A 123 8.11 -2.00 22.32
N ALA A 124 8.36 -2.89 21.35
CA ALA A 124 9.39 -2.67 20.34
C ALA A 124 9.09 -1.44 19.45
N ILE A 125 7.84 -1.29 19.01
CA ILE A 125 7.38 -0.13 18.22
C ILE A 125 7.58 1.18 18.98
N LEU A 126 7.21 1.21 20.27
CA LEU A 126 7.33 2.40 21.10
C LEU A 126 8.79 2.78 21.32
N GLN A 127 9.65 1.79 21.61
CA GLN A 127 11.09 2.00 21.75
C GLN A 127 11.71 2.61 20.48
N GLU A 128 11.37 2.06 19.30
CA GLU A 128 11.86 2.58 18.03
C GLU A 128 11.33 3.99 17.73
N HIS A 129 10.04 4.25 17.98
CA HIS A 129 9.42 5.56 17.80
C HIS A 129 10.07 6.64 18.69
N GLU A 130 10.36 6.33 19.95
CA GLU A 130 11.06 7.24 20.86
C GLU A 130 12.51 7.49 20.44
N GLY A 131 13.20 6.47 19.93
CA GLY A 131 14.53 6.61 19.34
C GLY A 131 14.54 7.61 18.17
N LYS A 132 13.56 7.51 17.27
CA LYS A 132 13.41 8.44 16.12
C LYS A 132 13.12 9.88 16.57
N LYS A 133 12.29 10.07 17.59
CA LYS A 133 11.99 11.41 18.13
C LYS A 133 13.22 12.13 18.70
N LYS A 134 14.20 11.41 19.24
CA LYS A 134 15.43 12.00 19.80
C LYS A 134 16.46 12.36 18.73
N ALA A 135 16.34 11.80 17.53
CA ALA A 135 17.27 12.00 16.42
C ALA A 135 16.83 13.10 15.43
N SER A 136 15.60 13.58 15.54
CA SER A 136 15.02 14.67 14.73
C SER A 136 15.04 15.98 15.50
#